data_AF-A0BVB7-F1
#
_entry.id   AF-A0BVB7-F1
#
_cell.length_a   1.000
_cell.length_b   1.000
_cell.length_c   1.000
_cell.angle_alpha   90.00
_cell.angle_beta   90.00
_cell.angle_gamma   90.00
#
_symmetry.space_group_name_H-M   'P 1'
#
loop_
_entity.id
_entity.type
_entity.pdbx_description
1 polymer ?
#
loop_
_entity_poly.entity_id
_entity_poly.type
_entity_poly.pdbx_seq_one_letter_code
_entity_poly.pdbx_strand_id
1 'polypeptide(L)'
;MDYQIQIKELLKRLHLQLKFAVTLQPKIQLLNNLILQTNDFLDLFAQSNSMKIITQYLKDALKSIQPNEELIYKILTLILRMNLSEEIVRESEIAKPLLKIKDKKLFDNIRSNMIEQLQQQWSRCYIKFKPLLEEWKRNNNQKDKQEDRKKKGKRNQSSSSSESSNKKKKNKKKFVRFQRDELLLNFKYFKRDDEPNQRGMTLEEVAQFQKQYAGELRRFNQINGAYNIKHRESLMEGQEHKLQQDNIQQMLEQIPFIKPAKLFLQSQINYDTNYIETAVQQKRTESKMSAFYNRDSIPDQPGYNEISNTQSGMQPKSIHLDPPKREDLIYMVSIICSRGLKEIEEKNKNANKKQVKGILKKPPDEQMKQKDVLNQAKQDLQPKMQQLVQMVEQKHQHSQETILTLLHDIIQKLKDIGEEKYIKNFKSILEVKLNDKQTIMSEVDRVKAQQDQQRLRLEQLQTINPVQALRLRAYKTKHCHNFHSSLGCTRGDNCNFIHDSRYPGRTAPTLQYPNFLNKTLYPQSSMAIIVPPLLQQLNPEILLGRQKKYESL
;
A
#
# COMPACT_ATOMS: atom_id res chain seq x y z
N MET A 1 17.59 47.65 15.59
CA MET A 1 16.59 46.82 14.88
C MET A 1 17.23 45.70 14.06
N ASP A 2 18.48 45.84 13.63
CA ASP A 2 19.10 44.92 12.67
C ASP A 2 19.27 43.48 13.17
N TYR A 3 19.55 43.28 14.46
CA TYR A 3 19.73 41.93 15.03
C TYR A 3 18.48 41.04 14.90
N GLN A 4 17.29 41.60 15.15
CA GLN A 4 16.02 40.86 15.03
C GLN A 4 15.70 40.49 13.58
N ILE A 5 16.07 41.35 12.63
CA ILE A 5 15.92 41.08 11.19
C ILE A 5 16.86 39.95 10.78
N GLN A 6 18.11 39.98 11.24
CA GLN A 6 19.10 38.92 10.99
C GLN A 6 18.65 37.56 11.54
N ILE A 7 18.12 37.50 12.76
CA ILE A 7 17.58 36.25 13.33
C ILE A 7 16.40 35.73 12.51
N LYS A 8 15.45 36.58 12.13
CA LYS A 8 14.30 36.17 11.31
C LYS A 8 14.73 35.61 9.97
N GLU A 9 15.74 36.22 9.34
CA GLU A 9 16.28 35.75 8.07
C GLU A 9 17.03 34.42 8.23
N LEU A 10 17.79 34.26 9.31
CA LEU A 10 18.46 33.00 9.65
C LEU A 10 17.43 31.88 9.88
N LEU A 11 16.35 32.15 10.62
CA LEU A 11 15.25 31.19 10.83
C LEU A 11 14.56 30.79 9.52
N LYS A 12 14.35 31.73 8.60
CA LYS A 12 13.80 31.43 7.26
C LYS A 12 14.73 30.52 6.45
N ARG A 13 16.03 30.83 6.43
CA ARG A 13 17.03 30.00 5.74
C ARG A 13 17.07 28.58 6.32
N LEU A 14 17.10 28.48 7.64
CA LEU A 14 17.14 27.19 8.33
C LEU A 14 15.84 26.40 8.12
N HIS A 15 14.68 27.08 8.09
CA HIS A 15 13.40 26.47 7.73
C HIS A 15 13.44 25.85 6.33
N LEU A 16 13.96 26.57 5.34
CA LEU A 16 14.11 26.06 3.97
C LEU A 16 15.09 24.89 3.91
N GLN A 17 16.23 24.97 4.61
CA GLN A 17 17.20 23.87 4.68
C GLN A 17 16.58 22.60 5.28
N LEU A 18 15.85 22.71 6.40
CA LEU A 18 15.11 21.59 6.97
C LEU A 18 14.04 21.08 5.98
N LYS A 19 13.35 21.95 5.26
CA LYS A 19 12.34 21.49 4.30
C LYS A 19 12.94 20.70 3.13
N PHE A 20 14.13 21.07 2.67
CA PHE A 20 14.79 20.45 1.51
C PHE A 20 15.75 19.30 1.86
N ALA A 21 16.07 19.08 3.14
CA ALA A 21 16.88 17.93 3.54
C ALA A 21 16.10 16.61 3.38
N VAL A 22 16.39 15.88 2.30
CA VAL A 22 15.73 14.62 1.96
C VAL A 22 16.38 13.43 2.67
N THR A 23 17.71 13.34 2.61
CA THR A 23 18.48 12.20 3.14
C THR A 23 18.73 12.33 4.64
N LEU A 24 19.08 11.22 5.30
CA LEU A 24 19.29 11.16 6.75
C LEU A 24 20.44 12.07 7.23
N GLN A 25 21.56 12.08 6.50
CA GLN A 25 22.78 12.80 6.90
C GLN A 25 22.61 14.34 6.97
N PRO A 26 22.05 15.02 5.96
CA PRO A 26 21.76 16.46 6.05
C PRO A 26 20.79 16.80 7.18
N LYS A 27 19.80 15.94 7.47
CA LYS A 27 18.90 16.14 8.62
C LYS A 27 19.66 16.14 9.93
N ILE A 28 20.56 15.18 10.12
CA ILE A 28 21.42 15.08 11.31
C ILE A 28 22.36 16.28 11.42
N GLN A 29 23.00 16.71 10.32
CA GLN A 29 23.87 17.88 10.30
C GLN A 29 23.13 19.17 10.70
N LEU A 30 21.93 19.39 10.13
CA LEU A 30 21.11 20.56 10.49
C LEU A 30 20.68 20.52 11.96
N LEU A 31 20.34 19.34 12.49
CA LEU A 31 20.03 19.19 13.91
C LEU A 31 21.23 19.43 14.81
N ASN A 32 22.43 18.98 14.43
CA ASN A 32 23.66 19.28 15.17
C ASN A 32 23.90 20.80 15.21
N ASN A 33 23.76 21.48 14.07
CA ASN A 33 23.90 22.94 13.99
C ASN A 33 22.87 23.66 14.86
N LEU A 34 21.62 23.16 14.91
CA LEU A 34 20.57 23.67 15.79
C LEU A 34 20.89 23.44 17.26
N ILE A 35 21.32 22.23 17.62
CA ILE A 35 21.68 21.88 19.01
C ILE A 35 22.79 22.79 19.52
N LEU A 36 23.69 23.30 18.67
CA LEU A 36 24.76 24.22 19.07
C LEU A 36 24.30 25.68 19.24
N GLN A 37 23.07 26.04 18.88
CA GLN A 37 22.57 27.41 19.03
C GLN A 37 22.29 27.79 20.50
N THR A 38 22.16 29.10 20.73
CA THR A 38 21.78 29.66 22.03
C THR A 38 20.33 29.31 22.37
N ASN A 39 20.00 29.27 23.67
CA ASN A 39 18.65 28.93 24.11
C ASN A 39 17.61 29.95 23.61
N ASP A 40 17.95 31.25 23.57
CA ASP A 40 17.08 32.30 23.03
C ASP A 40 16.72 32.05 21.55
N PHE A 41 17.70 31.61 20.75
CA PHE A 41 17.45 31.23 19.36
C PHE A 41 16.57 29.99 19.26
N LEU A 42 16.78 29.00 20.13
CA LEU A 42 15.97 27.78 20.18
C LEU A 42 14.52 28.07 20.56
N ASP A 43 14.26 29.03 21.44
CA ASP A 43 12.91 29.43 21.82
C ASP A 43 12.20 30.16 20.66
N LEU A 44 12.91 31.04 19.94
CA LEU A 44 12.39 31.65 18.71
C LEU A 44 12.17 30.61 17.59
N PHE A 45 13.05 29.62 17.48
CA PHE A 45 12.87 28.50 16.56
C PHE A 45 11.66 27.65 16.93
N ALA A 46 11.44 27.40 18.23
CA ALA A 46 10.33 26.63 18.74
C ALA A 46 8.96 27.28 18.41
N GLN A 47 8.90 28.61 18.45
CA GLN A 47 7.72 29.40 18.04
C GLN A 47 7.53 29.44 16.51
N SER A 48 8.51 29.02 15.72
CA SER A 48 8.43 29.04 14.26
C SER A 48 7.72 27.79 13.70
N ASN A 49 7.21 27.90 12.48
CA ASN A 49 6.64 26.76 11.74
C ASN A 49 7.65 25.62 11.47
N SER A 50 8.94 25.82 11.72
CA SER A 50 9.98 24.80 11.57
C SER A 50 9.80 23.62 12.53
N MET A 51 9.16 23.83 13.69
CA MET A 51 8.86 22.73 14.61
C MET A 51 7.97 21.66 13.99
N LYS A 52 7.07 22.02 13.07
CA LYS A 52 6.26 21.03 12.33
C LYS A 52 7.14 20.12 11.46
N ILE A 53 8.25 20.63 10.94
CA ILE A 53 9.23 19.84 10.17
C ILE A 53 9.97 18.90 11.11
N ILE A 54 10.40 19.36 12.30
CA ILE A 54 11.02 18.51 13.32
C ILE A 54 10.07 17.39 13.77
N THR A 55 8.79 17.72 14.01
CA THR A 55 7.76 16.71 14.30
C THR A 55 7.63 15.70 13.17
N GLN A 56 7.66 16.15 11.92
CA GLN A 56 7.56 15.26 10.76
C GLN A 56 8.78 14.34 10.66
N TYR A 57 10.00 14.85 10.88
CA TYR A 57 11.21 14.04 10.95
C TYR A 57 11.10 12.97 12.02
N LEU A 58 10.59 13.31 13.21
CA LEU A 58 10.39 12.33 14.28
C LEU A 58 9.35 11.29 13.89
N LYS A 59 8.21 11.70 13.32
CA LYS A 59 7.16 10.79 12.84
C LYS A 59 7.70 9.79 11.81
N ASP A 60 8.53 10.25 10.88
CA ASP A 60 9.12 9.40 9.84
C ASP A 60 10.23 8.49 10.40
N ALA A 61 11.09 9.02 11.27
CA ALA A 61 12.13 8.23 11.93
C ALA A 61 11.54 7.10 12.79
N LEU A 62 10.42 7.35 13.48
CA LEU A 62 9.72 6.34 14.28
C LEU A 62 9.02 5.23 13.46
N LYS A 63 8.99 5.32 12.11
CA LYS A 63 8.53 4.22 11.25
C LYS A 63 9.58 3.12 11.14
N SER A 64 10.87 3.48 11.18
CA SER A 64 11.99 2.55 11.10
C SER A 64 13.11 3.03 12.04
N ILE A 65 13.12 2.52 13.27
CA ILE A 65 14.00 3.03 14.32
C ILE A 65 15.47 2.73 14.03
N GLN A 66 15.80 1.47 13.71
CA GLN A 66 17.20 1.03 13.55
C GLN A 66 18.04 1.94 12.63
N PRO A 67 17.61 2.30 11.41
CA PRO A 67 18.41 3.18 10.55
C PRO A 67 18.37 4.66 11.00
N ASN A 68 17.46 5.05 11.89
CA ASN A 68 17.23 6.44 12.27
C ASN A 68 17.52 6.73 13.76
N GLU A 69 18.21 5.83 14.48
CA GLU A 69 18.46 5.98 15.93
C GLU A 69 19.15 7.31 16.25
N GLU A 70 20.18 7.66 15.49
CA GLU A 70 20.91 8.92 15.68
C GLU A 70 19.99 10.14 15.44
N LEU A 71 19.17 10.12 14.39
CA LEU A 71 18.24 11.20 14.09
C LEU A 71 17.22 11.39 15.24
N ILE A 72 16.67 10.30 15.76
CA ILE A 72 15.75 10.34 16.90
C ILE A 72 16.46 10.93 18.12
N TYR A 73 17.70 10.51 18.38
CA TYR A 73 18.49 11.00 19.52
C TYR A 73 18.73 12.50 19.44
N LYS A 74 19.12 13.01 18.26
CA LYS A 74 19.33 14.44 18.03
C LYS A 74 18.03 15.23 18.16
N ILE A 75 16.90 14.72 17.66
CA ILE A 75 15.60 15.39 17.83
C ILE A 75 15.20 15.46 19.31
N LEU A 76 15.34 14.36 20.06
CA LEU A 76 15.02 14.36 21.49
C LEU A 76 15.95 15.30 22.28
N THR A 77 17.23 15.33 21.95
CA THR A 77 18.21 16.25 22.55
C THR A 77 17.82 17.71 22.28
N LEU A 78 17.42 18.03 21.05
CA LEU A 78 16.95 19.36 20.67
C LEU A 78 15.69 19.77 21.45
N ILE A 79 14.71 18.86 21.55
CA ILE A 79 13.45 19.08 22.30
C ILE A 79 13.72 19.33 23.79
N LEU A 80 14.70 18.66 24.40
CA LEU A 80 15.07 18.87 25.80
C LEU A 80 15.65 20.26 26.06
N ARG A 81 16.42 20.78 25.10
CA ARG A 81 17.03 22.11 25.19
C ARG A 81 16.02 23.25 24.99
N MET A 82 14.94 23.01 24.27
CA MET A 82 13.90 24.02 24.02
C MET A 82 12.96 24.23 25.21
N ASN A 83 12.48 25.47 25.39
CA ASN A 83 11.37 25.77 26.28
C ASN A 83 10.03 25.70 25.53
N LEU A 84 9.47 24.50 25.38
CA LEU A 84 8.22 24.30 24.66
C LEU A 84 7.01 24.66 25.54
N SER A 85 6.30 25.73 25.18
CA SER A 85 4.99 26.06 25.77
C SER A 85 3.91 25.06 25.34
N GLU A 86 2.79 25.03 26.07
CA GLU A 86 1.63 24.19 25.71
C GLU A 86 1.15 24.46 24.28
N GLU A 87 1.10 25.74 23.90
CA GLU A 87 0.68 26.16 22.56
C GLU A 87 1.60 25.60 21.48
N ILE A 88 2.91 25.67 21.67
CA ILE A 88 3.90 25.12 20.72
C ILE A 88 3.75 23.60 20.62
N VAL A 89 3.57 22.90 21.74
CA VAL A 89 3.37 21.43 21.75
C VAL A 89 2.09 21.05 20.98
N ARG A 90 1.03 21.84 21.12
CA ARG A 90 -0.26 21.66 20.44
C ARG A 90 -0.14 21.95 18.93
N GLU A 91 0.44 23.08 18.54
CA GLU A 91 0.55 23.52 17.15
C GLU A 91 1.53 22.70 16.31
N SER A 92 2.63 22.25 16.92
CA SER A 92 3.64 21.42 16.26
C SER A 92 3.21 19.95 16.12
N GLU A 93 2.16 19.54 16.85
CA GLU A 93 1.73 18.15 17.02
C GLU A 93 2.81 17.18 17.55
N ILE A 94 3.86 17.68 18.21
CA ILE A 94 4.98 16.85 18.68
C ILE A 94 4.56 15.85 19.78
N ALA A 95 3.44 16.12 20.47
CA ALA A 95 2.89 15.23 21.48
C ALA A 95 2.55 13.83 20.94
N LYS A 96 2.01 13.74 19.71
CA LYS A 96 1.63 12.47 19.07
C LYS A 96 2.80 11.48 18.96
N PRO A 97 3.91 11.82 18.29
CA PRO A 97 5.05 10.92 18.19
C PRO A 97 5.72 10.64 19.54
N LEU A 98 5.77 11.61 20.46
CA LEU A 98 6.36 11.40 21.79
C LEU A 98 5.58 10.38 22.64
N LEU A 99 4.25 10.40 22.59
CA LEU A 99 3.40 9.39 23.23
C LEU A 99 3.55 8.01 22.57
N LYS A 100 3.70 7.97 21.23
CA LYS A 100 3.90 6.73 20.49
C LYS A 100 5.20 6.00 20.83
N ILE A 101 6.22 6.73 21.32
CA ILE A 101 7.46 6.15 21.84
C ILE A 101 7.20 5.39 23.15
N LYS A 102 6.33 5.93 24.02
CA LYS A 102 5.96 5.30 25.30
C LYS A 102 5.27 3.96 25.12
N ASP A 103 4.29 3.93 24.22
CA ASP A 103 3.32 2.83 24.16
C ASP A 103 3.85 1.60 23.42
N LYS A 104 4.99 1.73 22.75
CA LYS A 104 5.55 0.60 22.02
C LYS A 104 6.73 0.02 22.78
N LYS A 105 6.75 -1.31 22.84
CA LYS A 105 7.93 -2.18 22.99
C LYS A 105 8.98 -1.98 21.87
N LEU A 106 9.10 -0.75 21.34
CA LEU A 106 9.97 -0.38 20.21
C LEU A 106 11.43 -0.62 20.55
N PHE A 107 11.78 -0.43 21.82
CA PHE A 107 13.14 -0.56 22.31
C PHE A 107 13.47 -1.98 22.78
N ASP A 108 12.46 -2.80 23.12
CA ASP A 108 12.66 -4.14 23.68
C ASP A 108 13.38 -5.10 22.72
N ASN A 109 13.27 -4.88 21.40
CA ASN A 109 13.86 -5.77 20.38
C ASN A 109 15.26 -5.37 19.91
N ILE A 110 15.83 -4.28 20.41
CA ILE A 110 17.10 -3.76 19.91
C ILE A 110 18.06 -3.54 21.08
N ARG A 111 19.08 -4.40 21.19
CA ARG A 111 20.15 -4.31 22.20
C ARG A 111 21.28 -3.40 21.70
N SER A 112 21.08 -2.09 21.75
CA SER A 112 22.11 -1.09 21.41
C SER A 112 22.31 -0.14 22.58
N ASN A 113 23.57 0.20 22.92
CA ASN A 113 23.86 1.21 23.95
C ASN A 113 23.23 2.57 23.63
N MET A 114 23.04 2.90 22.34
CA MET A 114 22.32 4.12 21.95
C MET A 114 20.85 4.10 22.36
N ILE A 115 20.26 2.91 22.54
CA ILE A 115 18.86 2.79 22.94
C ILE A 115 18.66 3.10 24.41
N GLU A 116 19.59 2.73 25.27
CA GLU A 116 19.55 3.17 26.66
C GLU A 116 19.65 4.70 26.75
N GLN A 117 20.53 5.32 25.95
CA GLN A 117 20.61 6.77 25.87
C GLN A 117 19.32 7.39 25.31
N LEU A 118 18.75 6.83 24.24
CA LEU A 118 17.47 7.25 23.69
C LEU A 118 16.33 7.15 24.71
N GLN A 119 16.26 6.04 25.44
CA GLN A 119 15.25 5.81 26.47
C GLN A 119 15.43 6.78 27.64
N GLN A 120 16.67 7.07 28.03
CA GLN A 120 16.97 8.07 29.05
C GLN A 120 16.57 9.49 28.59
N GLN A 121 16.93 9.89 27.37
CA GLN A 121 16.54 11.21 26.83
C GLN A 121 15.02 11.31 26.66
N TRP A 122 14.37 10.26 26.17
CA TRP A 122 12.93 10.22 26.06
C TRP A 122 12.25 10.31 27.44
N SER A 123 12.78 9.63 28.46
CA SER A 123 12.24 9.69 29.83
C SER A 123 12.34 11.11 30.39
N ARG A 124 13.45 11.81 30.15
CA ARG A 124 13.62 13.24 30.49
C ARG A 124 12.60 14.10 29.75
N CYS A 125 12.38 13.88 28.45
CA CYS A 125 11.36 14.59 27.68
C CYS A 125 9.97 14.35 28.26
N TYR A 126 9.65 13.09 28.52
CA TYR A 126 8.34 12.69 29.02
C TYR A 126 8.09 13.29 30.40
N ILE A 127 9.06 13.28 31.31
CA ILE A 127 8.93 13.91 32.63
C ILE A 127 8.73 15.42 32.49
N LYS A 128 9.58 16.10 31.70
CA LYS A 128 9.50 17.55 31.46
C LYS A 128 8.14 17.98 30.92
N PHE A 129 7.59 17.20 29.99
CA PHE A 129 6.34 17.52 29.29
C PHE A 129 5.13 16.70 29.77
N LYS A 130 5.24 15.96 30.88
CA LYS A 130 4.19 15.05 31.37
C LYS A 130 2.83 15.75 31.52
N PRO A 131 2.73 16.93 32.17
CA PRO A 131 1.43 17.59 32.36
C PRO A 131 0.76 17.91 31.01
N LEU A 132 1.54 18.46 30.07
CA LEU A 132 1.08 18.83 28.72
C LEU A 132 0.66 17.60 27.91
N LEU A 133 1.44 16.51 27.98
CA LEU A 133 1.16 15.28 27.24
C LEU A 133 -0.10 14.57 27.76
N GLU A 134 -0.33 14.55 29.07
CA GLU A 134 -1.52 13.94 29.67
C GLU A 134 -2.79 14.78 29.42
N GLU A 135 -2.68 16.11 29.42
CA GLU A 135 -3.77 16.98 28.96
C GLU A 135 -4.09 16.78 27.49
N TRP A 136 -3.07 16.74 26.63
CA TRP A 136 -3.23 16.45 25.20
C TRP A 136 -3.91 15.09 24.97
N LYS A 137 -3.52 14.06 25.73
CA LYS A 137 -4.14 12.73 25.68
C LYS A 137 -5.61 12.76 26.11
N ARG A 138 -5.95 13.50 27.18
CA ARG A 138 -7.34 13.69 27.63
C ARG A 138 -8.19 14.37 26.55
N ASN A 139 -7.68 15.43 25.93
CA ASN A 139 -8.39 16.19 24.90
C ASN A 139 -8.64 15.36 23.63
N ASN A 140 -7.67 14.56 23.18
CA ASN A 140 -7.90 13.67 22.02
C ASN A 140 -8.83 12.50 22.33
N ASN A 141 -8.72 11.89 23.51
CA ASN A 141 -9.67 10.85 23.93
C ASN A 141 -11.11 11.38 23.99
N GLN A 142 -11.32 12.65 24.36
CA GLN A 142 -12.64 13.27 24.29
C GLN A 142 -13.09 13.48 22.85
N LYS A 143 -12.20 13.93 21.96
CA LYS A 143 -12.50 14.12 20.53
C LYS A 143 -12.89 12.79 19.86
N ASP A 144 -12.16 11.72 20.12
CA ASP A 144 -12.44 10.38 19.60
C ASP A 144 -13.79 9.87 20.12
N LYS A 145 -14.08 10.04 21.41
CA LYS A 145 -15.40 9.72 21.99
C LYS A 145 -16.53 10.53 21.36
N GLN A 146 -16.31 11.80 21.01
CA GLN A 146 -17.30 12.63 20.33
C GLN A 146 -17.52 12.18 18.87
N GLU A 147 -16.46 11.85 18.13
CA GLU A 147 -16.57 11.28 16.78
C GLU A 147 -17.31 9.94 16.80
N ASP A 148 -17.03 9.07 17.76
CA ASP A 148 -17.74 7.80 17.91
C ASP A 148 -19.22 8.00 18.22
N ARG A 149 -19.58 9.00 19.04
CA ARG A 149 -20.99 9.38 19.28
C ARG A 149 -21.64 9.91 18.00
N LYS A 150 -20.94 10.71 17.19
CA LYS A 150 -21.44 11.19 15.89
C LYS A 150 -21.65 10.04 14.90
N LYS A 151 -20.72 9.06 14.85
CA LYS A 151 -20.85 7.86 14.01
C LYS A 151 -22.01 6.97 14.46
N LYS A 152 -22.19 6.76 15.77
CA LYS A 152 -23.32 6.01 16.33
C LYS A 152 -24.67 6.70 16.08
N GLY A 153 -24.71 8.03 16.16
CA GLY A 153 -25.92 8.82 15.84
C GLY A 153 -26.37 8.65 14.39
N LYS A 154 -25.44 8.62 13.42
CA LYS A 154 -25.76 8.42 12.00
C LYS A 154 -26.24 6.99 11.69
N ARG A 155 -25.70 5.98 12.39
CA ARG A 155 -26.10 4.57 12.19
C ARG A 155 -27.53 4.30 12.66
N ASN A 156 -28.00 5.02 13.69
CA ASN A 156 -29.37 4.89 14.19
C ASN A 156 -30.42 5.66 13.36
N GLN A 157 -30.00 6.56 12.45
CA GLN A 157 -30.90 7.28 11.54
C GLN A 157 -31.08 6.57 10.19
N SER A 158 -30.29 5.55 9.88
CA SER A 158 -30.33 4.83 8.60
C SER A 158 -31.00 3.45 8.68
N SER A 159 -31.57 3.08 9.83
CA SER A 159 -32.27 1.80 10.03
C SER A 159 -33.76 1.95 10.38
N SER A 160 -34.40 3.07 10.07
CA SER A 160 -35.85 3.24 10.22
C SER A 160 -36.56 3.15 8.87
N SER A 161 -36.55 1.97 8.25
CA SER A 161 -37.47 1.64 7.15
C SER A 161 -37.62 0.14 6.97
N SER A 162 -38.33 -0.51 7.90
CA SER A 162 -39.30 -1.60 7.64
C SER A 162 -39.75 -2.23 8.96
N GLU A 163 -41.00 -2.69 8.95
CA GLU A 163 -41.67 -3.56 9.94
C GLU A 163 -42.43 -2.90 11.10
N SER A 164 -43.67 -2.57 10.77
CA SER A 164 -44.86 -2.71 11.61
C SER A 164 -44.99 -4.12 12.23
N SER A 165 -45.12 -4.21 13.55
CA SER A 165 -46.36 -4.63 14.24
C SER A 165 -46.12 -5.09 15.70
N ASN A 166 -46.95 -4.54 16.59
CA ASN A 166 -47.42 -5.08 17.87
C ASN A 166 -46.44 -5.78 18.84
N LYS A 167 -46.09 -5.08 19.93
CA LYS A 167 -46.50 -5.50 21.30
C LYS A 167 -46.20 -4.42 22.36
N LYS A 168 -47.27 -4.04 23.07
CA LYS A 168 -47.26 -3.26 24.31
C LYS A 168 -46.26 -3.86 25.33
N LYS A 169 -45.25 -3.09 25.75
CA LYS A 169 -44.69 -3.19 27.09
C LYS A 169 -44.31 -1.79 27.60
N LYS A 170 -45.09 -1.35 28.60
CA LYS A 170 -44.84 -0.16 29.41
C LYS A 170 -43.47 -0.30 30.06
N ASN A 171 -42.57 0.66 29.85
CA ASN A 171 -41.48 0.93 30.80
C ASN A 171 -41.10 2.42 30.78
N LYS A 172 -40.87 2.92 31.99
CA LYS A 172 -40.79 4.32 32.41
C LYS A 172 -39.74 5.11 31.62
N LYS A 173 -40.18 6.20 30.96
CA LYS A 173 -39.32 7.24 30.38
C LYS A 173 -38.72 8.08 31.51
N LYS A 174 -37.39 8.11 31.60
CA LYS A 174 -36.65 9.20 32.28
C LYS A 174 -36.70 10.44 31.38
N PHE A 175 -37.28 11.52 31.90
CA PHE A 175 -37.29 12.83 31.24
C PHE A 175 -35.87 13.38 31.14
N VAL A 176 -35.41 13.67 29.93
CA VAL A 176 -34.31 14.60 29.66
C VAL A 176 -34.96 15.94 29.36
N ARG A 177 -34.85 16.90 30.29
CA ARG A 177 -35.21 18.31 30.05
C ARG A 177 -34.17 18.90 29.09
N PHE A 178 -34.58 19.19 27.87
CA PHE A 178 -33.86 20.16 27.04
C PHE A 178 -34.30 21.56 27.47
N GLN A 179 -33.34 22.45 27.74
CA GLN A 179 -33.61 23.88 27.87
C GLN A 179 -34.15 24.39 26.52
N ARG A 180 -35.27 25.11 26.56
CA ARG A 180 -35.88 25.73 25.38
C ARG A 180 -35.08 26.98 25.04
N ASP A 181 -34.50 27.02 23.84
CA ASP A 181 -34.01 28.26 23.22
C ASP A 181 -35.22 29.10 22.80
N GLU A 182 -35.40 30.26 23.42
CA GLU A 182 -36.52 31.17 23.15
C GLU A 182 -36.52 31.75 21.72
N LEU A 183 -35.41 31.66 21.00
CA LEU A 183 -35.24 32.19 19.64
C LEU A 183 -35.91 31.35 18.53
N LEU A 184 -36.34 30.12 18.82
CA LEU A 184 -36.99 29.24 17.83
C LEU A 184 -38.52 29.33 17.81
N LEU A 185 -39.13 30.20 18.61
CA LEU A 185 -40.59 30.35 18.70
C LEU A 185 -41.26 30.96 17.46
N ASN A 186 -40.50 31.47 16.48
CA ASN A 186 -41.06 32.20 15.33
C ASN A 186 -41.03 31.44 13.98
N PHE A 187 -40.64 30.17 13.94
CA PHE A 187 -40.66 29.39 12.69
C PHE A 187 -41.59 28.18 12.79
N LYS A 188 -42.74 28.27 12.09
CA LYS A 188 -43.66 27.13 11.89
C LYS A 188 -43.19 26.33 10.68
N TYR A 189 -42.78 25.08 10.90
CA TYR A 189 -42.52 24.14 9.82
C TYR A 189 -43.82 23.38 9.51
N PHE A 190 -44.33 23.52 8.29
CA PHE A 190 -45.44 22.73 7.78
C PHE A 190 -44.91 21.47 7.10
N LYS A 191 -45.56 20.33 7.33
CA LYS A 191 -45.27 19.09 6.64
C LYS A 191 -46.08 19.02 5.36
N ARG A 192 -45.57 18.24 4.40
CA ARG A 192 -46.16 18.04 3.07
C ARG A 192 -47.61 17.51 3.09
N ASP A 193 -48.05 16.92 4.21
CA ASP A 193 -49.35 16.28 4.37
C ASP A 193 -50.29 17.06 5.32
N ASP A 194 -49.96 18.30 5.69
CA ASP A 194 -50.85 19.12 6.52
C ASP A 194 -52.09 19.53 5.69
N GLU A 195 -53.28 19.19 6.19
CA GLU A 195 -54.55 19.48 5.51
C GLU A 195 -54.80 21.00 5.37
N PRO A 196 -55.45 21.46 4.27
CA PRO A 196 -55.58 22.89 3.94
C PRO A 196 -56.39 23.73 4.96
N ASN A 197 -57.03 23.11 5.94
CA ASN A 197 -57.92 23.78 6.89
C ASN A 197 -57.24 24.17 8.21
N GLN A 198 -55.91 24.09 8.32
CA GLN A 198 -55.22 24.70 9.45
C GLN A 198 -55.16 26.22 9.31
N ARG A 199 -55.92 26.93 10.17
CA ARG A 199 -55.98 28.39 10.35
C ARG A 199 -54.71 29.13 9.88
N GLY A 200 -54.84 29.92 8.82
CA GLY A 200 -53.85 30.95 8.49
C GLY A 200 -53.68 31.33 7.03
N MET A 201 -54.41 30.75 6.08
CA MET A 201 -54.33 31.13 4.67
C MET A 201 -55.70 31.03 4.02
N THR A 202 -56.09 32.02 3.23
CA THR A 202 -57.38 31.98 2.51
C THR A 202 -57.27 31.02 1.32
N LEU A 203 -58.41 30.49 0.86
CA LEU A 203 -58.47 29.63 -0.34
C LEU A 203 -57.86 30.32 -1.58
N GLU A 204 -57.95 31.65 -1.65
CA GLU A 204 -57.37 32.45 -2.73
C GLU A 204 -55.85 32.53 -2.67
N GLU A 205 -55.27 32.63 -1.47
CA GLU A 205 -53.80 32.63 -1.29
C GLU A 205 -53.18 31.28 -1.66
N VAL A 206 -53.84 30.17 -1.29
CA VAL A 206 -53.41 28.83 -1.68
C VAL A 206 -53.49 28.64 -3.20
N ALA A 207 -54.55 29.14 -3.84
CA ALA A 207 -54.71 29.09 -5.29
C ALA A 207 -53.64 29.92 -6.02
N GLN A 208 -53.29 31.10 -5.50
CA GLN A 208 -52.21 31.93 -6.03
C GLN A 208 -50.84 31.25 -5.88
N PHE A 209 -50.58 30.62 -4.73
CA PHE A 209 -49.33 29.88 -4.49
C PHE A 209 -49.20 28.70 -5.46
N GLN A 210 -50.26 27.91 -5.63
CA GLN A 210 -50.27 26.81 -6.59
C GLN A 210 -50.07 27.28 -8.04
N LYS A 211 -50.67 28.42 -8.42
CA LYS A 211 -50.51 29.01 -9.76
C LYS A 211 -49.08 29.50 -10.00
N GLN A 212 -48.43 30.08 -8.99
CA GLN A 212 -47.06 30.58 -9.07
C GLN A 212 -46.03 29.44 -9.24
N TYR A 213 -46.25 28.30 -8.58
CA TYR A 213 -45.31 27.17 -8.60
C TYR A 213 -45.64 26.06 -9.62
N ALA A 214 -46.81 26.10 -10.27
CA ALA A 214 -47.17 25.16 -11.33
C ALA A 214 -46.18 25.17 -12.52
N GLY A 215 -45.54 26.30 -12.79
CA GLY A 215 -44.51 26.42 -13.84
C GLY A 215 -43.18 25.76 -13.50
N GLU A 216 -42.77 25.77 -12.23
CA GLU A 216 -41.52 25.15 -11.77
C GLU A 216 -41.65 23.62 -11.66
N LEU A 217 -42.84 23.12 -11.32
CA LEU A 217 -43.13 21.68 -11.24
C LEU A 217 -43.00 20.97 -12.60
N ARG A 218 -43.35 21.63 -13.72
CA ARG A 218 -43.18 21.06 -15.06
C ARG A 218 -41.71 20.88 -15.46
N ARG A 219 -40.80 21.72 -14.95
CA ARG A 219 -39.35 21.60 -15.22
C ARG A 219 -38.72 20.43 -14.47
N PHE A 220 -39.22 20.09 -13.28
CA PHE A 220 -38.66 18.99 -12.49
C PHE A 220 -39.05 17.60 -13.02
N ASN A 221 -40.26 17.46 -13.56
CA ASN A 221 -40.75 16.20 -14.13
C ASN A 221 -40.14 15.86 -15.50
N GLN A 222 -39.55 16.83 -16.22
CA GLN A 222 -38.81 16.57 -17.47
C GLN A 222 -37.39 16.06 -17.24
N ILE A 223 -36.81 16.24 -16.04
CA ILE A 223 -35.40 15.93 -15.77
C ILE A 223 -35.20 14.54 -15.14
N ASN A 224 -36.23 13.94 -14.53
CA ASN A 224 -36.08 12.71 -13.73
C ASN A 224 -36.97 11.52 -14.16
N GLY A 225 -37.12 11.29 -15.46
CA GLY A 225 -37.63 10.00 -15.96
C GLY A 225 -36.55 8.94 -15.93
N ALA A 226 -36.35 8.24 -14.81
CA ALA A 226 -35.33 7.19 -14.62
C ALA A 226 -35.37 6.07 -15.68
N TYR A 227 -36.51 5.89 -16.36
CA TYR A 227 -36.67 4.92 -17.45
C TYR A 227 -36.07 5.38 -18.79
N ASN A 228 -36.04 6.70 -19.06
CA ASN A 228 -35.51 7.25 -20.30
C ASN A 228 -33.97 7.35 -20.33
N ILE A 229 -33.33 7.43 -19.16
CA ILE A 229 -31.86 7.51 -19.06
C ILE A 229 -31.22 6.18 -19.45
N LYS A 230 -31.74 5.06 -18.92
CA LYS A 230 -31.20 3.72 -19.21
C LYS A 230 -31.40 3.30 -20.68
N HIS A 231 -32.54 3.65 -21.29
CA HIS A 231 -32.76 3.34 -22.70
C HIS A 231 -31.83 4.13 -23.62
N ARG A 232 -31.57 5.41 -23.28
CA ARG A 232 -30.62 6.26 -24.01
C ARG A 232 -29.17 5.78 -23.86
N GLU A 233 -28.77 5.33 -22.67
CA GLU A 233 -27.44 4.73 -22.43
C GLU A 233 -27.26 3.44 -23.24
N SER A 234 -28.27 2.57 -23.27
CA SER A 234 -28.21 1.32 -24.05
C SER A 234 -28.11 1.56 -25.57
N LEU A 235 -28.76 2.60 -26.10
CA LEU A 235 -28.64 2.97 -27.51
C LEU A 235 -27.26 3.54 -27.87
N MET A 236 -26.64 4.31 -26.96
CA MET A 236 -25.30 4.86 -27.14
C MET A 236 -24.23 3.75 -27.11
N GLU A 237 -24.39 2.77 -26.21
CA GLU A 237 -23.47 1.64 -26.08
C GLU A 237 -23.49 0.74 -27.33
N GLY A 238 -24.67 0.53 -27.93
CA GLY A 238 -24.78 -0.18 -29.21
C GLY A 238 -24.12 0.55 -30.40
N GLN A 239 -24.17 1.89 -30.42
CA GLN A 239 -23.51 2.70 -31.45
C GLN A 239 -21.99 2.72 -31.28
N GLU A 240 -21.48 2.79 -30.04
CA GLU A 240 -20.04 2.72 -29.77
C GLU A 240 -19.46 1.36 -30.13
N HIS A 241 -20.18 0.26 -29.85
CA HIS A 241 -19.73 -1.08 -30.24
C HIS A 241 -19.68 -1.25 -31.76
N LYS A 242 -20.67 -0.72 -32.49
CA LYS A 242 -20.66 -0.73 -33.95
C LYS A 242 -19.49 0.08 -34.52
N LEU A 243 -19.22 1.26 -33.97
CA LEU A 243 -18.09 2.10 -34.38
C LEU A 243 -16.72 1.42 -34.11
N GLN A 244 -16.61 0.65 -33.02
CA GLN A 244 -15.41 -0.15 -32.74
C GLN A 244 -15.23 -1.28 -33.75
N GLN A 245 -16.30 -1.97 -34.15
CA GLN A 245 -16.25 -3.00 -35.19
C GLN A 245 -15.86 -2.42 -36.55
N ASP A 246 -16.43 -1.27 -36.93
CA ASP A 246 -16.10 -0.59 -38.18
C ASP A 246 -14.63 -0.10 -38.20
N ASN A 247 -14.09 0.39 -37.06
CA ASN A 247 -12.68 0.75 -36.94
C ASN A 247 -11.75 -0.47 -37.04
N ILE A 248 -12.10 -1.60 -36.42
CA ILE A 248 -11.31 -2.84 -36.54
C ILE A 248 -11.31 -3.34 -37.98
N GLN A 249 -12.47 -3.29 -38.65
CA GLN A 249 -12.61 -3.64 -40.06
C GLN A 249 -11.76 -2.74 -40.96
N GLN A 250 -11.77 -1.42 -40.74
CA GLN A 250 -10.90 -0.49 -41.46
C GLN A 250 -9.41 -0.76 -41.23
N MET A 251 -8.99 -1.12 -40.01
CA MET A 251 -7.60 -1.48 -39.76
C MET A 251 -7.20 -2.77 -40.49
N LEU A 252 -8.09 -3.76 -40.59
CA LEU A 252 -7.84 -4.99 -41.33
C LEU A 252 -7.72 -4.76 -42.84
N GLU A 253 -8.49 -3.81 -43.39
CA GLU A 253 -8.44 -3.43 -44.81
C GLU A 253 -7.19 -2.61 -45.18
N GLN A 254 -6.57 -1.93 -44.22
CA GLN A 254 -5.35 -1.15 -44.41
C GLN A 254 -4.05 -1.96 -44.32
N ILE A 255 -4.11 -3.28 -44.11
CA ILE A 255 -2.92 -4.15 -44.13
C ILE A 255 -2.71 -4.64 -45.57
N PRO A 256 -1.76 -4.08 -46.35
CA PRO A 256 -1.38 -4.70 -47.61
C PRO A 256 -0.57 -5.95 -47.27
N PHE A 257 -0.81 -7.06 -47.98
CA PHE A 257 -0.15 -8.38 -47.85
C PHE A 257 -0.81 -9.44 -46.96
N ILE A 258 -2.08 -9.78 -47.19
CA ILE A 258 -2.50 -11.21 -47.16
C ILE A 258 -3.55 -11.43 -48.27
N LYS A 259 -3.11 -11.98 -49.42
CA LYS A 259 -4.05 -12.56 -50.39
C LYS A 259 -4.60 -13.88 -49.80
N PRO A 260 -5.91 -14.14 -49.85
CA PRO A 260 -6.44 -15.44 -49.43
C PRO A 260 -6.10 -16.48 -50.50
N ALA A 261 -5.05 -17.27 -50.25
CA ALA A 261 -4.81 -18.49 -51.00
C ALA A 261 -5.91 -19.49 -50.64
N LYS A 262 -6.76 -19.79 -51.61
CA LYS A 262 -7.66 -20.96 -51.60
C LYS A 262 -6.80 -22.21 -51.46
N LEU A 263 -6.77 -22.82 -50.29
CA LEU A 263 -6.36 -24.22 -50.16
C LEU A 263 -7.36 -25.02 -49.33
N PHE A 264 -7.80 -26.06 -49.99
CA PHE A 264 -8.75 -27.10 -49.64
C PHE A 264 -8.38 -27.86 -48.36
N LEU A 265 -9.45 -28.25 -47.65
CA LEU A 265 -9.61 -29.38 -46.74
C LEU A 265 -8.55 -30.50 -46.81
N GLN A 266 -7.93 -30.84 -45.68
CA GLN A 266 -8.15 -32.15 -45.01
C GLN A 266 -7.51 -32.22 -43.61
N SER A 267 -8.16 -33.00 -42.74
CA SER A 267 -7.79 -33.39 -41.36
C SER A 267 -8.11 -32.39 -40.23
N GLN A 268 -9.36 -32.48 -39.78
CA GLN A 268 -9.73 -32.23 -38.38
C GLN A 268 -9.07 -33.28 -37.48
N ILE A 269 -8.60 -32.88 -36.28
CA ILE A 269 -8.89 -33.51 -34.98
C ILE A 269 -8.07 -32.80 -33.87
N ASN A 270 -8.78 -32.42 -32.81
CA ASN A 270 -8.37 -32.08 -31.44
C ASN A 270 -7.54 -30.82 -31.16
N TYR A 271 -8.23 -29.75 -30.75
CA TYR A 271 -7.97 -29.05 -29.47
C TYR A 271 -9.24 -28.27 -29.04
N ASP A 272 -10.02 -28.81 -28.11
CA ASP A 272 -10.92 -27.99 -27.28
C ASP A 272 -11.19 -28.64 -25.91
N THR A 273 -10.13 -28.76 -25.11
CA THR A 273 -10.21 -29.28 -23.74
C THR A 273 -10.66 -28.22 -22.73
N ASN A 274 -10.55 -26.94 -23.05
CA ASN A 274 -10.87 -25.85 -22.11
C ASN A 274 -12.37 -25.62 -21.94
N TYR A 275 -13.18 -25.81 -22.98
CA TYR A 275 -14.64 -25.58 -22.89
C TYR A 275 -15.37 -26.68 -22.08
N ILE A 276 -14.88 -27.93 -22.16
CA ILE A 276 -15.44 -29.05 -21.41
C ILE A 276 -15.13 -28.93 -19.92
N GLU A 277 -13.96 -28.40 -19.57
CA GLU A 277 -13.52 -28.28 -18.18
C GLU A 277 -14.30 -27.20 -17.41
N THR A 278 -14.65 -26.08 -18.06
CA THR A 278 -15.52 -25.04 -17.49
C THR A 278 -16.95 -25.52 -17.28
N ALA A 279 -17.51 -26.29 -18.22
CA ALA A 279 -18.85 -26.86 -18.09
C ALA A 279 -18.93 -27.90 -16.95
N VAL A 280 -17.86 -28.68 -16.75
CA VAL A 280 -17.75 -29.65 -15.64
C VAL A 280 -17.57 -28.94 -14.29
N GLN A 281 -16.85 -27.81 -14.24
CA GLN A 281 -16.72 -27.00 -13.02
C GLN A 281 -18.04 -26.32 -12.63
N GLN A 282 -18.81 -25.79 -13.58
CA GLN A 282 -20.13 -25.22 -13.31
C GLN A 282 -21.11 -26.28 -12.75
N LYS A 283 -21.12 -27.49 -13.31
CA LYS A 283 -21.92 -28.61 -12.76
C LYS A 283 -21.51 -29.02 -11.33
N ARG A 284 -20.23 -28.90 -10.95
CA ARG A 284 -19.76 -29.20 -9.58
C ARG A 284 -20.13 -28.13 -8.57
N THR A 285 -20.22 -26.87 -8.99
CA THR A 285 -20.65 -25.76 -8.12
C THR A 285 -22.16 -25.73 -7.93
N GLU A 286 -22.95 -26.15 -8.93
CA GLU A 286 -24.41 -26.27 -8.80
C GLU A 286 -24.83 -27.46 -7.92
N SER A 287 -24.03 -28.54 -7.86
CA SER A 287 -24.33 -29.73 -7.05
C SER A 287 -23.90 -29.64 -5.58
N LYS A 288 -23.28 -28.55 -5.13
CA LYS A 288 -22.86 -28.39 -3.73
C LYS A 288 -23.33 -27.06 -3.17
N MET A 289 -24.60 -26.98 -2.77
CA MET A 289 -25.04 -26.33 -1.52
C MET A 289 -26.57 -26.38 -1.35
N SER A 290 -27.04 -27.30 -0.50
CA SER A 290 -28.10 -27.04 0.51
C SER A 290 -28.16 -28.22 1.46
N ALA A 291 -27.30 -28.22 2.49
CA ALA A 291 -27.51 -29.10 3.64
C ALA A 291 -28.61 -28.45 4.51
N PHE A 292 -29.85 -28.84 4.28
CA PHE A 292 -30.93 -28.61 5.24
C PHE A 292 -30.73 -29.56 6.42
N TYR A 293 -30.49 -29.02 7.61
CA TYR A 293 -30.62 -29.79 8.83
C TYR A 293 -32.09 -29.74 9.28
N ASN A 294 -32.69 -30.91 9.46
CA ASN A 294 -33.96 -31.02 10.15
C ASN A 294 -33.74 -30.71 11.64
N ARG A 295 -34.62 -29.87 12.20
CA ARG A 295 -34.45 -29.28 13.54
C ARG A 295 -34.51 -30.29 14.69
N ASP A 296 -34.98 -31.51 14.41
CA ASP A 296 -35.24 -32.54 15.43
C ASP A 296 -34.16 -33.62 15.52
N SER A 297 -33.00 -33.43 14.87
CA SER A 297 -31.90 -34.42 14.85
C SER A 297 -30.52 -33.78 15.05
N ILE A 298 -30.41 -32.94 16.08
CA ILE A 298 -29.12 -32.44 16.57
C ILE A 298 -28.83 -33.18 17.89
N PRO A 299 -27.76 -34.00 17.98
CA PRO A 299 -27.36 -34.62 19.23
C PRO A 299 -26.86 -33.56 20.22
N ASP A 300 -27.29 -33.64 21.48
CA ASP A 300 -27.08 -32.60 22.50
C ASP A 300 -25.63 -32.39 22.96
N GLN A 301 -24.66 -33.20 22.51
CA GLN A 301 -23.26 -33.00 22.87
C GLN A 301 -22.29 -33.40 21.74
N PRO A 302 -21.73 -32.43 20.99
CA PRO A 302 -20.53 -32.70 20.23
C PRO A 302 -19.35 -32.78 21.22
N GLY A 303 -18.86 -34.00 21.46
CA GLY A 303 -17.67 -34.25 22.26
C GLY A 303 -16.45 -33.52 21.70
N TYR A 304 -16.01 -32.48 22.39
CA TYR A 304 -14.69 -31.91 22.20
C TYR A 304 -13.68 -32.83 22.89
N ASN A 305 -13.08 -33.74 22.11
CA ASN A 305 -11.86 -34.39 22.55
C ASN A 305 -10.70 -33.41 22.42
N GLU A 306 -9.99 -33.25 23.52
CA GLU A 306 -8.81 -32.40 23.72
C GLU A 306 -7.74 -32.69 22.67
N ILE A 307 -7.45 -31.70 21.82
CA ILE A 307 -6.28 -31.73 20.95
C ILE A 307 -5.10 -31.19 21.76
N SER A 308 -4.23 -32.11 22.16
CA SER A 308 -2.94 -31.84 22.78
C SER A 308 -2.09 -30.91 21.90
N ASN A 309 -1.68 -29.80 22.48
CA ASN A 309 -0.96 -28.71 21.84
C ASN A 309 0.55 -29.01 21.77
N THR A 310 0.99 -29.75 20.75
CA THR A 310 2.42 -29.82 20.37
C THR A 310 2.56 -29.93 18.84
N GLN A 311 2.41 -28.81 18.12
CA GLN A 311 3.02 -28.66 16.79
C GLN A 311 3.53 -27.23 16.57
N SER A 312 4.82 -27.06 16.87
CA SER A 312 5.66 -25.98 16.38
C SER A 312 5.97 -26.25 14.90
N GLY A 313 5.48 -25.43 13.97
CA GLY A 313 5.97 -25.45 12.59
C GLY A 313 4.92 -25.26 11.50
N MET A 314 4.24 -24.11 11.46
CA MET A 314 3.65 -23.62 10.20
C MET A 314 4.27 -22.27 9.85
N GLN A 315 5.10 -22.26 8.82
CA GLN A 315 5.58 -21.05 8.17
C GLN A 315 4.42 -20.36 7.45
N PRO A 316 4.32 -19.02 7.48
CA PRO A 316 3.28 -18.29 6.77
C PRO A 316 3.43 -18.48 5.26
N LYS A 317 2.35 -18.93 4.60
CA LYS A 317 2.26 -18.96 3.13
C LYS A 317 2.33 -17.52 2.62
N SER A 318 3.45 -17.15 2.02
CA SER A 318 3.59 -15.92 1.25
C SER A 318 2.70 -16.02 0.01
N ILE A 319 1.65 -15.20 -0.07
CA ILE A 319 0.93 -14.98 -1.31
C ILE A 319 1.86 -14.15 -2.20
N HIS A 320 2.46 -14.80 -3.19
CA HIS A 320 3.23 -14.16 -4.22
C HIS A 320 2.25 -13.38 -5.11
N LEU A 321 2.20 -12.05 -4.95
CA LEU A 321 1.56 -11.18 -5.91
C LEU A 321 2.53 -10.99 -7.07
N ASP A 322 2.17 -11.52 -8.23
CA ASP A 322 2.94 -11.26 -9.44
C ASP A 322 2.98 -9.76 -9.72
N PRO A 323 4.14 -9.20 -10.10
CA PRO A 323 4.21 -7.80 -10.48
C PRO A 323 3.25 -7.52 -11.64
N PRO A 324 2.63 -6.33 -11.68
CA PRO A 324 1.70 -5.96 -12.74
C PRO A 324 2.36 -6.16 -14.10
N LYS A 325 1.64 -6.80 -15.02
CA LYS A 325 2.20 -7.15 -16.31
C LYS A 325 2.42 -5.89 -17.14
N ARG A 326 3.28 -5.98 -18.15
CA ARG A 326 3.64 -4.87 -19.04
C ARG A 326 2.39 -4.24 -19.67
N GLU A 327 1.41 -5.06 -20.00
CA GLU A 327 0.14 -4.68 -20.61
C GLU A 327 -0.72 -3.84 -19.66
N ASP A 328 -0.71 -4.15 -18.35
CA ASP A 328 -1.44 -3.42 -17.32
C ASP A 328 -0.88 -2.00 -17.12
N LEU A 329 0.45 -1.86 -17.22
CA LEU A 329 1.13 -0.57 -17.12
C LEU A 329 0.88 0.31 -18.36
N ILE A 330 0.88 -0.27 -19.55
CA ILE A 330 0.57 0.42 -20.81
C ILE A 330 -0.89 0.91 -20.80
N TYR A 331 -1.82 0.05 -20.36
CA TYR A 331 -3.23 0.38 -20.23
C TYR A 331 -3.47 1.53 -19.24
N MET A 332 -2.75 1.55 -18.11
CA MET A 332 -2.85 2.65 -17.15
C MET A 332 -2.31 3.98 -17.69
N VAL A 333 -1.19 3.97 -18.41
CA VAL A 333 -0.62 5.20 -19.01
C VAL A 333 -1.53 5.75 -20.10
N SER A 334 -2.13 4.90 -20.94
CA SER A 334 -3.09 5.34 -21.95
C SER A 334 -4.34 5.96 -21.31
N ILE A 335 -4.87 5.34 -20.24
CA ILE A 335 -6.00 5.89 -19.47
C ILE A 335 -5.67 7.28 -18.92
N ILE A 336 -4.47 7.50 -18.38
CA ILE A 336 -4.07 8.78 -17.78
C ILE A 336 -3.96 9.87 -18.86
N CYS A 337 -3.33 9.57 -19.99
CA CYS A 337 -3.22 10.50 -21.12
C CYS A 337 -4.59 10.85 -21.72
N SER A 338 -5.46 9.84 -21.91
CA SER A 338 -6.80 10.05 -22.45
C SER A 338 -7.75 10.76 -21.49
N ARG A 339 -7.67 10.50 -20.17
CA ARG A 339 -8.48 11.20 -19.16
C ARG A 339 -8.04 12.66 -18.99
N GLY A 340 -6.74 12.93 -18.99
CA GLY A 340 -6.20 14.29 -18.91
C GLY A 340 -6.69 15.18 -20.05
N LEU A 341 -6.69 14.65 -21.29
CA LEU A 341 -7.17 15.39 -22.47
C LEU A 341 -8.70 15.62 -22.45
N LYS A 342 -9.50 14.60 -22.11
CA LYS A 342 -10.97 14.72 -22.02
C LYS A 342 -11.43 15.72 -20.94
N GLU A 343 -10.77 15.71 -19.78
CA GLU A 343 -11.08 16.69 -18.71
C GLU A 343 -10.78 18.14 -19.10
N ILE A 344 -9.76 18.38 -19.95
CA ILE A 344 -9.44 19.72 -20.48
C ILE A 344 -10.54 20.18 -21.43
N GLU A 345 -11.00 19.32 -22.33
CA GLU A 345 -12.07 19.64 -23.27
C GLU A 345 -13.39 19.94 -22.56
N GLU A 346 -13.78 19.14 -21.57
CA GLU A 346 -15.00 19.36 -20.79
C GLU A 346 -14.93 20.65 -19.95
N LYS A 347 -13.78 20.96 -19.34
CA LYS A 347 -13.61 22.19 -18.56
C LYS A 347 -13.63 23.43 -19.45
N ASN A 348 -13.04 23.39 -20.64
CA ASN A 348 -13.14 24.49 -21.61
C ASN A 348 -14.57 24.67 -22.14
N LYS A 349 -15.30 23.57 -22.40
CA LYS A 349 -16.72 23.61 -22.74
C LYS A 349 -17.57 24.22 -21.60
N ASN A 350 -17.23 23.92 -20.35
CA ASN A 350 -17.94 24.43 -19.16
C ASN A 350 -17.57 25.88 -18.79
N ALA A 351 -16.33 26.31 -19.00
CA ALA A 351 -15.89 27.69 -18.80
C ALA A 351 -16.57 28.64 -19.80
N ASN A 352 -16.69 28.23 -21.07
CA ASN A 352 -17.42 28.98 -22.09
C ASN A 352 -18.93 29.06 -21.79
N LYS A 353 -19.53 28.03 -21.14
CA LYS A 353 -20.93 28.06 -20.71
C LYS A 353 -21.18 28.98 -19.50
N LYS A 354 -20.21 29.15 -18.59
CA LYS A 354 -20.36 29.96 -17.36
C LYS A 354 -20.19 31.47 -17.58
N GLN A 355 -19.55 31.92 -18.66
CA GLN A 355 -19.39 33.35 -18.98
C GLN A 355 -20.64 34.02 -19.58
N VAL A 356 -21.76 33.30 -19.76
CA VAL A 356 -23.00 33.85 -20.35
C VAL A 356 -23.86 34.60 -19.32
N LYS A 357 -23.49 34.63 -18.02
CA LYS A 357 -24.24 35.39 -17.00
C LYS A 357 -23.32 36.29 -16.16
N GLY A 358 -23.18 37.53 -16.61
CA GLY A 358 -22.76 38.65 -15.75
C GLY A 358 -21.35 39.21 -16.00
N ILE A 359 -21.33 40.38 -16.66
CA ILE A 359 -20.39 41.50 -16.50
C ILE A 359 -18.95 41.33 -17.08
N LEU A 360 -18.65 42.22 -18.04
CA LEU A 360 -17.44 42.43 -18.86
C LEU A 360 -16.97 41.26 -19.74
N LYS A 361 -17.45 41.27 -21.00
CA LYS A 361 -16.80 40.55 -22.12
C LYS A 361 -15.43 41.18 -22.36
N LYS A 362 -14.35 40.41 -22.23
CA LYS A 362 -13.05 40.76 -22.80
C LYS A 362 -13.19 40.89 -24.33
N PRO A 363 -12.45 41.79 -24.99
CA PRO A 363 -12.51 41.96 -26.43
C PRO A 363 -12.22 40.63 -27.15
N PRO A 364 -12.98 40.28 -28.20
CA PRO A 364 -12.89 38.98 -28.90
C PRO A 364 -11.49 38.67 -29.43
N ASP A 365 -10.70 39.71 -29.75
CA ASP A 365 -9.35 39.58 -30.30
C ASP A 365 -8.33 39.04 -29.28
N GLU A 366 -8.52 39.28 -27.98
CA GLU A 366 -7.64 38.70 -26.94
C GLU A 366 -7.94 37.22 -26.69
N GLN A 367 -9.20 36.81 -26.84
CA GLN A 367 -9.60 35.42 -26.63
C GLN A 367 -9.17 34.49 -27.77
N MET A 368 -9.11 34.99 -29.01
CA MET A 368 -8.53 34.24 -30.13
C MET A 368 -7.02 34.06 -29.94
N LYS A 369 -6.28 35.12 -29.66
CA LYS A 369 -4.83 35.04 -29.43
C LYS A 369 -4.45 34.08 -28.31
N GLN A 370 -5.20 34.05 -27.21
CA GLN A 370 -4.93 33.14 -26.10
C GLN A 370 -5.25 31.66 -26.43
N LYS A 371 -6.26 31.39 -27.27
CA LYS A 371 -6.57 30.04 -27.74
C LYS A 371 -5.52 29.52 -28.72
N ASP A 372 -5.02 30.39 -29.60
CA ASP A 372 -4.00 30.02 -30.58
C ASP A 372 -2.67 29.69 -29.91
N VAL A 373 -2.26 30.49 -28.90
CA VAL A 373 -1.07 30.20 -28.08
C VAL A 373 -1.19 28.88 -27.32
N LEU A 374 -2.37 28.58 -26.76
CA LEU A 374 -2.60 27.32 -26.03
C LEU A 374 -2.62 26.10 -26.98
N ASN A 375 -3.21 26.24 -28.16
CA ASN A 375 -3.26 25.17 -29.15
C ASN A 375 -1.88 24.88 -29.74
N GLN A 376 -1.09 25.92 -30.02
CA GLN A 376 0.30 25.79 -30.45
C GLN A 376 1.14 25.08 -29.38
N ALA A 377 1.00 25.49 -28.12
CA ALA A 377 1.74 24.88 -27.02
C ALA A 377 1.37 23.40 -26.79
N LYS A 378 0.12 23.00 -27.05
CA LYS A 378 -0.31 21.59 -27.02
C LYS A 378 0.30 20.78 -28.16
N GLN A 379 0.29 21.31 -29.38
CA GLN A 379 0.92 20.65 -30.54
C GLN A 379 2.42 20.44 -30.32
N ASP A 380 3.07 21.40 -29.65
CA ASP A 380 4.49 21.35 -29.30
C ASP A 380 4.84 20.37 -28.18
N LEU A 381 3.92 20.12 -27.24
CA LEU A 381 4.17 19.29 -26.06
C LEU A 381 3.90 17.81 -26.33
N GLN A 382 2.91 17.50 -27.16
CA GLN A 382 2.50 16.14 -27.50
C GLN A 382 3.64 15.24 -28.02
N PRO A 383 4.46 15.67 -29.01
CA PRO A 383 5.56 14.83 -29.51
C PRO A 383 6.66 14.64 -28.46
N LYS A 384 6.96 15.65 -27.63
CA LYS A 384 7.95 15.53 -26.54
C LYS A 384 7.51 14.55 -25.46
N MET A 385 6.21 14.54 -25.11
CA MET A 385 5.66 13.55 -24.18
C MET A 385 5.71 12.13 -24.77
N GLN A 386 5.39 11.96 -26.05
CA GLN A 386 5.50 10.66 -26.73
C GLN A 386 6.96 10.17 -26.80
N GLN A 387 7.90 11.07 -27.08
CA GLN A 387 9.34 10.77 -27.06
C GLN A 387 9.79 10.33 -25.66
N LEU A 388 9.33 11.00 -24.59
CA LEU A 388 9.66 10.61 -23.21
C LEU A 388 9.16 9.21 -22.89
N VAL A 389 7.93 8.88 -23.32
CA VAL A 389 7.36 7.53 -23.14
C VAL A 389 8.22 6.49 -23.87
N GLN A 390 8.55 6.73 -25.14
CA GLN A 390 9.40 5.81 -25.92
C GLN A 390 10.80 5.63 -25.31
N MET A 391 11.42 6.71 -24.81
CA MET A 391 12.73 6.64 -24.16
C MET A 391 12.70 5.83 -22.86
N VAL A 392 11.62 5.95 -22.08
CA VAL A 392 11.43 5.18 -20.84
C VAL A 392 11.11 3.71 -21.14
N GLU A 393 10.41 3.43 -22.24
CA GLU A 393 10.11 2.06 -22.69
C GLU A 393 11.35 1.32 -23.21
N GLN A 394 12.26 2.01 -23.91
CA GLN A 394 13.49 1.46 -24.46
C GLN A 394 14.63 1.36 -23.42
N LYS A 395 14.34 0.78 -22.24
CA LYS A 395 15.15 0.68 -20.99
C LYS A 395 16.69 0.59 -21.07
N HIS A 396 17.31 0.32 -22.21
CA HIS A 396 18.75 0.13 -22.40
C HIS A 396 19.42 1.07 -23.42
N GLN A 397 18.70 1.98 -24.07
CA GLN A 397 19.28 2.80 -25.17
C GLN A 397 19.49 4.28 -24.85
N HIS A 398 18.88 4.81 -23.79
CA HIS A 398 18.97 6.24 -23.46
C HIS A 398 19.65 6.46 -22.13
N SER A 399 20.60 7.38 -22.08
CA SER A 399 21.25 7.75 -20.83
C SER A 399 20.24 8.44 -19.90
N GLN A 400 20.45 8.33 -18.58
CA GLN A 400 19.62 9.03 -17.60
C GLN A 400 19.63 10.54 -17.84
N GLU A 401 20.74 11.08 -18.34
CA GLU A 401 20.90 12.49 -18.66
C GLU A 401 19.99 12.94 -19.82
N THR A 402 19.85 12.14 -20.88
CA THR A 402 18.93 12.46 -21.98
C THR A 402 17.46 12.49 -21.52
N ILE A 403 17.08 11.55 -20.64
CA ILE A 403 15.73 11.52 -20.07
C ILE A 403 15.48 12.76 -19.18
N LEU A 404 16.46 13.14 -18.34
CA LEU A 404 16.35 14.31 -17.47
C LEU A 404 16.27 15.62 -18.27
N THR A 405 17.04 15.76 -19.34
CA THR A 405 17.01 16.94 -20.21
C THR A 405 15.66 17.09 -20.90
N LEU A 406 15.09 16.01 -21.45
CA LEU A 406 13.77 16.04 -22.07
C LEU A 406 12.67 16.38 -21.04
N LEU A 407 12.82 15.87 -19.82
CA LEU A 407 11.88 16.11 -18.73
C LEU A 407 11.94 17.57 -18.24
N HIS A 408 13.14 18.16 -18.18
CA HIS A 408 13.32 19.58 -17.87
C HIS A 408 12.68 20.48 -18.94
N ASP A 409 12.86 20.14 -20.21
CA ASP A 409 12.26 20.86 -21.36
C ASP A 409 10.73 20.81 -21.34
N ILE A 410 10.13 19.64 -21.03
CA ILE A 410 8.67 19.50 -20.84
C ILE A 410 8.19 20.35 -19.66
N ILE A 411 8.91 20.35 -18.52
CA ILE A 411 8.55 21.16 -17.35
C ILE A 411 8.64 22.65 -17.67
N GLN A 412 9.67 23.09 -18.41
CA GLN A 412 9.83 24.48 -18.78
C GLN A 412 8.70 24.94 -19.70
N LYS A 413 8.36 24.15 -20.73
CA LYS A 413 7.20 24.43 -21.59
C LYS A 413 5.89 24.49 -20.81
N LEU A 414 5.69 23.61 -19.83
CA LEU A 414 4.49 23.66 -18.97
C LEU A 414 4.44 24.91 -18.07
N LYS A 415 5.60 25.45 -17.65
CA LYS A 415 5.67 26.72 -16.91
C LYS A 415 5.29 27.89 -17.79
N ASP A 416 5.77 27.91 -19.02
CA ASP A 416 5.52 29.01 -19.97
C ASP A 416 4.02 29.11 -20.33
N ILE A 417 3.28 28.00 -20.27
CA ILE A 417 1.82 27.94 -20.48
C ILE A 417 1.03 28.40 -19.23
N GLY A 418 1.67 28.53 -18.07
CA GLY A 418 1.01 28.92 -16.81
C GLY A 418 0.21 27.80 -16.14
N GLU A 419 0.42 26.55 -16.54
CA GLU A 419 -0.34 25.38 -16.05
C GLU A 419 0.34 24.75 -14.81
N GLU A 420 0.56 25.54 -13.76
CA GLU A 420 1.23 25.10 -12.52
C GLU A 420 0.60 23.85 -11.88
N LYS A 421 -0.71 23.67 -12.08
CA LYS A 421 -1.44 22.51 -11.56
C LYS A 421 -1.04 21.21 -12.26
N TYR A 422 -0.76 21.24 -13.56
CA TYR A 422 -0.25 20.08 -14.29
C TYR A 422 1.18 19.76 -13.90
N ILE A 423 2.02 20.78 -13.68
CA ILE A 423 3.38 20.58 -13.17
C ILE A 423 3.35 19.86 -11.83
N LYS A 424 2.44 20.24 -10.92
CA LYS A 424 2.27 19.56 -9.62
C LYS A 424 1.84 18.09 -9.77
N ASN A 425 0.85 17.81 -10.63
CA ASN A 425 0.41 16.43 -10.88
C ASN A 425 1.49 15.59 -11.53
N PHE A 426 2.18 16.12 -12.54
CA PHE A 426 3.26 15.42 -13.25
C PHE A 426 4.45 15.13 -12.32
N LYS A 427 4.83 16.12 -11.49
CA LYS A 427 5.87 15.94 -10.46
C LYS A 427 5.48 14.87 -9.45
N SER A 428 4.23 14.83 -8.99
CA SER A 428 3.74 13.80 -8.08
C SER A 428 3.80 12.39 -8.69
N ILE A 429 3.46 12.24 -9.98
CA ILE A 429 3.52 10.94 -10.68
C ILE A 429 4.98 10.46 -10.80
N LEU A 430 5.89 11.36 -11.16
CA LEU A 430 7.32 11.05 -11.26
C LEU A 430 7.93 10.69 -9.91
N GLU A 431 7.59 11.41 -8.84
CA GLU A 431 8.06 11.11 -7.48
C GLU A 431 7.60 9.72 -7.03
N VAL A 432 6.34 9.33 -7.32
CA VAL A 432 5.85 7.97 -7.02
C VAL A 432 6.65 6.92 -7.80
N LYS A 433 6.88 7.11 -9.10
CA LYS A 433 7.62 6.14 -9.93
C LYS A 433 9.11 6.04 -9.57
N LEU A 434 9.74 7.15 -9.18
CA LEU A 434 11.11 7.16 -8.67
C LEU A 434 11.21 6.39 -7.34
N ASN A 435 10.25 6.59 -6.43
CA ASN A 435 10.18 5.85 -5.17
C ASN A 435 9.92 4.34 -5.40
N ASP A 436 9.08 3.97 -6.36
CA ASP A 436 8.85 2.57 -6.73
C ASP A 436 10.16 1.91 -7.23
N LYS A 437 10.92 2.60 -8.09
CA LYS A 437 12.22 2.12 -8.58
C LYS A 437 13.23 1.97 -7.44
N GLN A 438 13.29 2.94 -6.52
CA GLN A 438 14.16 2.88 -5.35
C GLN A 438 13.82 1.68 -4.46
N THR A 439 12.52 1.40 -4.30
CA THR A 439 12.02 0.25 -3.55
C THR A 439 12.43 -1.06 -4.21
N ILE A 440 12.25 -1.17 -5.53
CA ILE A 440 12.67 -2.36 -6.30
C ILE A 440 14.19 -2.58 -6.20
N MET A 441 15.00 -1.52 -6.33
CA MET A 441 16.46 -1.63 -6.17
C MET A 441 16.84 -2.11 -4.76
N SER A 442 16.20 -1.57 -3.71
CA SER A 442 16.46 -2.01 -2.34
C SER A 442 16.09 -3.48 -2.10
N GLU A 443 15.05 -3.99 -2.77
CA GLU A 443 14.64 -5.38 -2.68
C GLU A 443 15.63 -6.30 -3.42
N VAL A 444 16.13 -5.88 -4.58
CA VAL A 444 17.19 -6.60 -5.31
C VAL A 444 18.46 -6.69 -4.47
N ASP A 445 18.87 -5.60 -3.81
CA ASP A 445 20.03 -5.59 -2.92
C ASP A 445 19.81 -6.49 -1.71
N ARG A 446 18.59 -6.52 -1.15
CA ARG A 446 18.23 -7.42 -0.05
C ARG A 446 18.29 -8.90 -0.47
N VAL A 447 17.76 -9.24 -1.63
CA VAL A 447 17.82 -10.60 -2.19
C VAL A 447 19.27 -11.02 -2.45
N LYS A 448 20.08 -10.11 -3.00
CA LYS A 448 21.52 -10.36 -3.22
C LYS A 448 22.27 -10.58 -1.90
N ALA A 449 22.03 -9.75 -0.89
CA ALA A 449 22.62 -9.92 0.44
C ALA A 449 22.23 -11.27 1.09
N GLN A 450 20.97 -11.70 0.91
CA GLN A 450 20.54 -13.02 1.36
C GLN A 450 21.24 -14.16 0.61
N GLN A 451 21.43 -14.04 -0.71
CA GLN A 451 22.18 -15.01 -1.50
C GLN A 451 23.67 -15.07 -1.09
N ASP A 452 24.30 -13.92 -0.85
CA ASP A 452 25.69 -13.85 -0.40
C ASP A 452 25.86 -14.45 1.01
N GLN A 453 24.90 -14.21 1.92
CA GLN A 453 24.90 -14.84 3.24
C GLN A 453 24.74 -16.37 3.16
N GLN A 454 23.90 -16.86 2.24
CA GLN A 454 23.79 -18.31 1.97
C GLN A 454 25.09 -18.88 1.41
N ARG A 455 25.76 -18.15 0.52
CA ARG A 455 27.05 -18.54 -0.06
C ARG A 455 28.15 -18.62 1.00
N LEU A 456 28.27 -17.61 1.86
CA LEU A 456 29.21 -17.60 2.99
C LEU A 456 28.97 -18.76 3.96
N ARG A 457 27.71 -19.08 4.25
CA ARG A 457 27.36 -20.21 5.11
C ARG A 457 27.78 -21.55 4.49
N LEU A 458 27.62 -21.71 3.18
CA LEU A 458 28.09 -22.89 2.46
C LEU A 458 29.62 -22.99 2.47
N GLU A 459 30.33 -21.87 2.33
CA GLU A 459 31.80 -21.81 2.38
C GLU A 459 32.35 -22.17 3.77
N GLN A 460 31.75 -21.64 4.84
CA GLN A 460 32.13 -22.01 6.22
C GLN A 460 31.87 -23.50 6.53
N LEU A 461 30.81 -24.10 5.98
CA LEU A 461 30.55 -25.52 6.18
C LEU A 461 31.55 -26.41 5.44
N GLN A 462 32.13 -25.94 4.33
CA GLN A 462 33.18 -26.67 3.63
C GLN A 462 34.46 -26.79 4.44
N THR A 463 34.81 -25.78 5.25
CA THR A 463 36.05 -25.80 6.04
C THR A 463 35.94 -26.69 7.27
N ILE A 464 34.74 -26.82 7.85
CA ILE A 464 34.51 -27.61 9.07
C ILE A 464 34.25 -29.10 8.77
N ASN A 465 33.50 -29.41 7.69
CA ASN A 465 33.18 -30.78 7.34
C ASN A 465 32.87 -30.93 5.83
N PRO A 466 33.86 -31.32 4.99
CA PRO A 466 33.67 -31.38 3.53
C PRO A 466 32.58 -32.38 3.11
N VAL A 467 32.32 -33.42 3.90
CA VAL A 467 31.28 -34.43 3.63
C VAL A 467 29.87 -33.87 3.85
N GLN A 468 29.66 -33.08 4.89
CA GLN A 468 28.36 -32.42 5.14
C GLN A 468 28.11 -31.28 4.15
N ALA A 469 29.15 -30.54 3.75
CA ALA A 469 29.02 -29.48 2.75
C ALA A 469 28.63 -30.03 1.36
N LEU A 470 29.11 -31.23 0.99
CA LEU A 470 28.67 -31.91 -0.23
C LEU A 470 27.18 -32.26 -0.19
N ARG A 471 26.66 -32.67 0.98
CA ARG A 471 25.23 -32.98 1.16
C ARG A 471 24.34 -31.75 1.08
N LEU A 472 24.80 -30.59 1.55
CA LEU A 472 24.02 -29.34 1.55
C LEU A 472 24.05 -28.59 0.22
N ARG A 473 25.06 -28.79 -0.63
CA ARG A 473 25.08 -28.25 -2.00
C ARG A 473 24.08 -28.89 -2.94
N ALA A 474 23.57 -30.07 -2.58
CA ALA A 474 22.62 -30.83 -3.37
C ALA A 474 21.27 -30.91 -2.67
N TYR A 475 20.65 -29.76 -2.35
CA TYR A 475 19.20 -29.74 -2.17
C TYR A 475 18.56 -30.08 -3.51
N LYS A 476 18.35 -31.38 -3.73
CA LYS A 476 17.69 -31.92 -4.91
C LYS A 476 16.23 -31.50 -4.80
N THR A 477 15.74 -30.63 -5.69
CA THR A 477 14.35 -30.11 -5.66
C THR A 477 13.43 -30.85 -6.62
N LYS A 478 13.97 -31.65 -7.54
CA LYS A 478 13.23 -32.42 -8.53
C LYS A 478 13.49 -33.92 -8.34
N HIS A 479 12.46 -34.75 -8.50
CA HIS A 479 12.55 -36.21 -8.40
C HIS A 479 13.24 -36.82 -9.61
N CYS A 480 14.02 -37.88 -9.41
CA CYS A 480 14.68 -38.55 -10.53
C CYS A 480 13.68 -39.38 -11.31
N HIS A 481 13.46 -39.04 -12.58
CA HIS A 481 12.55 -39.78 -13.44
C HIS A 481 12.96 -41.26 -13.61
N ASN A 482 14.27 -41.54 -13.58
CA ASN A 482 14.82 -42.86 -13.81
C ASN A 482 14.96 -43.71 -12.54
N PHE A 483 14.78 -43.12 -11.34
CA PHE A 483 14.90 -43.87 -10.09
C PHE A 483 13.84 -44.97 -9.96
N HIS A 484 12.62 -44.72 -10.44
CA HIS A 484 11.55 -45.72 -10.50
C HIS A 484 11.49 -46.50 -11.82
N SER A 485 12.47 -46.33 -12.71
CA SER A 485 12.55 -47.18 -13.90
C SER A 485 12.95 -48.61 -13.51
N SER A 486 12.64 -49.60 -14.34
CA SER A 486 13.04 -51.00 -14.11
C SER A 486 14.57 -51.17 -14.03
N LEU A 487 15.33 -50.28 -14.66
CA LEU A 487 16.80 -50.25 -14.63
C LEU A 487 17.37 -49.49 -13.42
N GLY A 488 16.51 -48.78 -12.66
CA GLY A 488 16.94 -47.83 -11.64
C GLY A 488 17.72 -46.63 -12.21
N CYS A 489 18.10 -45.70 -11.33
CA CYS A 489 18.94 -44.58 -11.76
C CYS A 489 20.40 -45.03 -11.84
N THR A 490 20.98 -45.03 -13.06
CA THR A 490 22.39 -45.39 -13.29
C THR A 490 23.39 -44.50 -12.53
N ARG A 491 22.96 -43.31 -12.09
CA ARG A 491 23.79 -42.37 -11.32
C ARG A 491 23.78 -42.64 -9.81
N GLY A 492 22.93 -43.53 -9.30
CA GLY A 492 22.85 -43.88 -7.88
C GLY A 492 22.75 -42.66 -6.97
N ASP A 493 23.50 -42.65 -5.87
CA ASP A 493 23.52 -41.54 -4.90
C ASP A 493 24.06 -40.23 -5.48
N ASN A 494 24.87 -40.32 -6.54
CA ASN A 494 25.43 -39.19 -7.27
C ASN A 494 24.43 -38.53 -8.25
N CYS A 495 23.18 -38.96 -8.30
CA CYS A 495 22.15 -38.32 -9.11
C CYS A 495 21.79 -36.92 -8.56
N ASN A 496 21.71 -35.88 -9.41
CA ASN A 496 21.29 -34.54 -8.99
C ASN A 496 19.79 -34.42 -8.61
N PHE A 497 19.03 -35.51 -8.75
CA PHE A 497 17.59 -35.57 -8.51
C PHE A 497 17.26 -36.45 -7.30
N ILE A 498 16.13 -36.17 -6.62
CA ILE A 498 15.69 -36.88 -5.41
C ILE A 498 15.39 -38.34 -5.74
N HIS A 499 15.99 -39.25 -4.96
CA HIS A 499 15.71 -40.69 -4.96
C HIS A 499 14.89 -41.02 -3.71
N ASP A 500 13.59 -40.74 -3.74
CA ASP A 500 12.70 -41.00 -2.60
C ASP A 500 11.83 -42.23 -2.88
N SER A 501 12.05 -43.29 -2.11
CA SER A 501 11.25 -44.52 -2.14
C SER A 501 9.78 -44.31 -1.73
N ARG A 502 9.48 -43.23 -1.00
CA ARG A 502 8.14 -42.93 -0.46
C ARG A 502 7.31 -42.03 -1.35
N TYR A 503 7.79 -41.71 -2.56
CA TYR A 503 7.07 -40.80 -3.45
C TYR A 503 5.74 -41.43 -3.92
N PRO A 504 4.58 -40.83 -3.58
CA PRO A 504 3.28 -41.40 -3.91
C PRO A 504 3.03 -41.37 -5.43
N GLY A 505 2.62 -42.52 -5.98
CA GLY A 505 2.19 -42.62 -7.39
C GLY A 505 3.10 -43.45 -8.30
N ARG A 506 4.20 -44.03 -7.80
CA ARG A 506 4.97 -45.07 -8.51
C ARG A 506 5.35 -46.19 -7.56
N THR A 507 5.05 -47.44 -7.91
CA THR A 507 5.47 -48.61 -7.12
C THR A 507 7.00 -48.66 -7.06
N ALA A 508 7.55 -48.82 -5.85
CA ALA A 508 8.99 -48.96 -5.69
C ALA A 508 9.49 -50.13 -6.55
N PRO A 509 10.57 -49.95 -7.33
CA PRO A 509 11.08 -51.03 -8.17
C PRO A 509 11.48 -52.20 -7.28
N THR A 510 10.91 -53.38 -7.56
CA THR A 510 11.28 -54.63 -6.90
C THR A 510 12.69 -54.98 -7.37
N LEU A 511 13.70 -54.62 -6.56
CA LEU A 511 15.09 -54.99 -6.81
C LEU A 511 15.22 -56.52 -6.70
N GLN A 512 15.10 -57.22 -7.83
CA GLN A 512 15.25 -58.68 -7.87
C GLN A 512 16.68 -59.17 -7.56
N TYR A 513 17.66 -58.27 -7.43
CA TYR A 513 19.05 -58.64 -7.14
C TYR A 513 19.71 -57.65 -6.16
N PRO A 514 19.82 -57.98 -4.86
CA PRO A 514 20.44 -57.11 -3.85
C PRO A 514 21.98 -57.04 -3.90
N ASN A 515 22.65 -57.61 -4.92
CA ASN A 515 24.09 -57.93 -4.84
C ASN A 515 25.06 -57.02 -5.59
N PHE A 516 24.66 -55.89 -6.18
CA PHE A 516 25.57 -55.16 -7.09
C PHE A 516 26.23 -53.87 -6.58
N LEU A 517 25.98 -53.39 -5.36
CA LEU A 517 26.58 -52.13 -4.90
C LEU A 517 27.01 -52.21 -3.44
N ASN A 518 28.23 -52.69 -3.18
CA ASN A 518 29.10 -52.15 -2.11
C ASN A 518 30.54 -52.73 -1.99
N LYS A 519 31.05 -53.55 -2.92
CA LYS A 519 32.37 -54.20 -2.71
C LYS A 519 33.58 -53.74 -3.53
N THR A 520 33.48 -52.80 -4.48
CA THR A 520 34.62 -52.59 -5.43
C THR A 520 35.20 -51.20 -5.58
N LEU A 521 34.87 -50.17 -4.78
CA LEU A 521 35.47 -48.82 -4.99
C LEU A 521 35.99 -48.08 -3.76
N TYR A 522 36.24 -48.76 -2.64
CA TYR A 522 37.11 -48.20 -1.59
C TYR A 522 38.26 -49.17 -1.31
N PRO A 523 39.51 -48.86 -1.71
CA PRO A 523 40.65 -49.58 -1.16
C PRO A 523 40.67 -49.36 0.35
N GLN A 524 40.56 -50.46 1.10
CA GLN A 524 40.79 -50.49 2.54
C GLN A 524 42.25 -50.09 2.78
N SER A 525 42.47 -48.81 3.07
CA SER A 525 43.75 -48.31 3.59
C SER A 525 43.87 -48.78 5.03
N SER A 526 44.71 -49.78 5.26
CA SER A 526 45.19 -50.21 6.57
C SER A 526 46.17 -49.16 7.12
N MET A 527 45.66 -48.01 7.53
CA MET A 527 46.43 -47.07 8.34
C MET A 527 46.52 -47.64 9.77
N ALA A 528 47.69 -48.14 10.14
CA ALA A 528 48.05 -48.41 11.51
C ALA A 528 47.88 -47.11 12.33
N ILE A 529 47.10 -47.17 13.40
CA ILE A 529 46.95 -46.08 14.36
C ILE A 529 48.27 -45.98 15.13
N ILE A 530 49.16 -45.10 14.68
CA ILE A 530 50.32 -44.68 15.47
C ILE A 530 49.80 -43.70 16.52
N VAL A 531 49.61 -44.19 17.73
CA VAL A 531 49.33 -43.34 18.91
C VAL A 531 50.60 -42.54 19.22
N PRO A 532 50.56 -41.20 19.27
CA PRO A 532 51.71 -40.40 19.62
C PRO A 532 52.23 -40.75 21.04
N PRO A 533 53.56 -40.87 21.25
CA PRO A 533 54.14 -41.28 22.54
C PRO A 533 53.73 -40.42 23.75
N LEU A 534 53.24 -39.19 23.51
CA LEU A 534 52.82 -38.25 24.55
C LEU A 534 51.44 -38.55 25.18
N LEU A 535 50.65 -39.47 24.63
CA LEU A 535 49.34 -39.85 25.19
C LEU A 535 49.36 -41.14 26.03
N GLN A 536 50.51 -41.81 26.18
CA GLN A 536 50.66 -43.00 27.04
C GLN A 536 51.01 -42.67 28.49
N GLN A 537 51.27 -41.41 28.85
CA GLN A 537 51.64 -41.00 30.21
C GLN A 537 50.50 -40.41 31.04
N LEU A 538 49.26 -40.34 30.52
CA LEU A 538 48.12 -39.84 31.30
C LEU A 538 47.44 -40.96 32.06
N ASN A 539 47.51 -40.85 33.38
CA ASN A 539 46.96 -41.76 34.37
C ASN A 539 45.43 -41.95 34.17
N PRO A 540 44.93 -43.20 34.01
CA PRO A 540 43.51 -43.46 33.74
C PRO A 540 42.54 -42.98 34.85
N GLU A 541 43.03 -42.63 36.04
CA GLU A 541 42.18 -42.09 37.12
C GLU A 541 41.63 -40.68 36.85
N ILE A 542 42.25 -39.88 35.97
CA ILE A 542 41.80 -38.52 35.67
C ILE A 542 40.53 -38.52 34.78
N LEU A 543 40.29 -39.60 34.02
CA LEU A 543 39.12 -39.72 33.14
C LEU A 543 37.85 -40.21 33.86
N LEU A 544 37.97 -40.84 35.03
CA LEU A 544 36.83 -41.29 35.85
C LEU A 544 36.31 -40.21 36.82
N GLY A 545 37.07 -39.15 37.07
CA GLY A 545 36.67 -38.05 37.98
C GLY A 545 35.64 -37.06 37.41
N ARG A 546 35.32 -37.11 36.11
CA ARG A 546 34.39 -36.15 35.47
C ARG A 546 32.97 -36.65 35.23
N GLN A 547 32.68 -37.94 35.44
CA GLN A 547 31.32 -38.47 35.23
C GLN A 547 30.35 -38.26 36.41
N LYS A 548 30.85 -38.00 37.64
CA LYS A 548 29.96 -37.86 38.82
C LYS A 548 29.28 -36.48 38.97
N LYS A 549 29.48 -35.54 38.04
CA LYS A 549 28.91 -34.17 38.14
C LYS A 549 27.67 -33.95 37.26
N TYR A 550 27.21 -34.97 36.54
CA TYR A 550 26.04 -34.90 35.65
C TYR A 550 24.87 -35.79 36.05
N GLU A 551 24.92 -36.45 37.21
CA GLU A 551 23.80 -37.26 37.75
C GLU A 551 23.03 -36.56 38.90
N SER A 552 23.29 -35.28 39.16
CA SER A 552 22.56 -34.50 40.19
C SER A 552 22.00 -33.15 39.70
N LEU A 553 21.72 -33.05 38.40
CA LEU A 553 20.87 -32.04 37.75
C LEU A 553 19.91 -32.78 36.83
#